data_AF-A0A1Q3MKK5-F1
#
_entry.id   AF-A0A1Q3MKK5-F1
#
_cell.length_a   1.000
_cell.length_b   1.000
_cell.length_c   1.000
_cell.angle_alpha   90.00
_cell.angle_beta   90.00
_cell.angle_gamma   90.00
#
_symmetry.space_group_name_H-M   'P 1'
#
loop_
_entity.id
_entity.type
_entity.pdbx_description
1 polymer ?
#
loop_
_entity_poly.entity_id
_entity_poly.type
_entity_poly.pdbx_seq_one_letter_code
_entity_poly.pdbx_strand_id
1 'polypeptide(L)'
;MLAFIALLATQSVANAELTAWRTPDSKGAACASCHSPDGIELSAYGFGSTDIVRRASAHLNESNRALVLKQVLGGRKALPKQSVLTPEDRPMQPGGVVLPGNSPEERDVALLMELRELVPALFNKPIQTASEAKVAASKILSLDLRSVRVGIIMNRLSEDGFHGPEHASLANWIPDVAIPISPVFIAAQEAYLDCPTPATLALLDEAARRAFTPKSPIESLSLAKYRCLLVMQHHLRQGAGLAPAAPDPIVVPLGNPFWQIGDMARMYANANPNQLGLPADMQAKKTAGPSIGRQLQALRLPWFWLGWLEDPSLTQSGPEVETRQADYFVETLLDDSHLPAHAAFMLARKLLEQTRQTKRPFEIQFSYLLLKDRIGDREPRSEEGRQLFRTFIGNVFRTIMWTAQSELARTGITINPESQSLQIKLMRDYLNEIGEPETALADHVMKSLSTAKVKGRRTQL
;
A
#
# COMPACT_ATOMS: atom_id res chain seq x y z
N MET A 1 -12.59 -1.16 -30.04
CA MET A 1 -11.45 -0.40 -29.49
C MET A 1 -10.40 -1.41 -29.01
N LEU A 2 -9.80 -2.13 -29.95
CA LEU A 2 -9.12 -3.42 -29.74
C LEU A 2 -7.80 -3.53 -30.53
N ALA A 3 -7.18 -2.41 -30.88
CA ALA A 3 -5.97 -2.39 -31.69
C ALA A 3 -5.05 -1.24 -31.27
N PHE A 4 -4.40 -1.36 -30.11
CA PHE A 4 -3.21 -0.57 -29.74
C PHE A 4 -2.32 -1.29 -28.71
N ILE A 5 -2.33 -2.63 -28.70
CA ILE A 5 -1.41 -3.46 -27.92
C ILE A 5 -0.51 -4.20 -28.92
N ALA A 6 0.39 -3.48 -29.56
CA ALA A 6 1.45 -4.05 -30.38
C ALA A 6 2.45 -2.96 -30.75
N LEU A 7 3.41 -2.65 -29.87
CA LEU A 7 4.78 -2.24 -30.22
C LEU A 7 5.63 -1.97 -28.95
N LEU A 8 5.72 -2.97 -28.06
CA LEU A 8 6.77 -3.02 -27.03
C LEU A 8 7.44 -4.40 -26.97
N ALA A 9 7.35 -5.18 -28.06
CA ALA A 9 8.02 -6.47 -28.16
C ALA A 9 9.08 -6.45 -29.25
N THR A 10 10.16 -7.18 -28.94
CA THR A 10 11.26 -7.65 -29.79
C THR A 10 12.42 -6.70 -30.06
N GLN A 11 13.37 -6.66 -29.10
CA GLN A 11 14.77 -6.92 -29.43
C GLN A 11 15.41 -7.77 -28.32
N SER A 12 15.28 -9.11 -28.44
CA SER A 12 16.03 -10.11 -27.67
C SER A 12 17.45 -10.29 -28.20
N VAL A 13 18.11 -9.21 -28.63
CA VAL A 13 19.54 -9.23 -28.95
C VAL A 13 20.25 -8.72 -27.71
N ALA A 14 21.32 -9.39 -27.28
CA ALA A 14 22.20 -8.91 -26.22
C ALA A 14 22.68 -7.49 -26.57
N ASN A 15 21.94 -6.49 -26.11
CA ASN A 15 22.28 -5.11 -26.32
C ASN A 15 23.31 -4.74 -25.27
N ALA A 16 24.44 -4.17 -25.70
CA ALA A 16 25.55 -3.78 -24.84
C ALA A 16 25.08 -2.94 -23.64
N GLU A 17 24.01 -2.17 -23.79
CA GLU A 17 23.34 -1.43 -22.72
C GLU A 17 22.80 -2.33 -21.60
N LEU A 18 22.05 -3.39 -21.93
CA LEU A 18 21.49 -4.33 -20.95
C LEU A 18 22.58 -5.22 -20.36
N THR A 19 23.61 -5.57 -21.14
CA THR A 19 24.80 -6.25 -20.62
C THR A 19 25.52 -5.41 -19.57
N ALA A 20 25.74 -4.12 -19.83
CA ALA A 20 26.33 -3.20 -18.87
C ALA A 20 25.47 -3.05 -17.60
N TRP A 21 24.14 -2.98 -17.76
CA TRP A 21 23.18 -2.91 -16.65
C TRP A 21 23.24 -4.13 -15.71
N ARG A 22 23.54 -5.31 -16.25
CA ARG A 22 23.66 -6.58 -15.52
C ARG A 22 25.09 -6.92 -15.11
N THR A 23 26.07 -6.08 -15.47
CA THR A 23 27.48 -6.33 -15.15
C THR A 23 27.71 -6.14 -13.65
N PRO A 24 28.18 -7.17 -12.93
CA PRO A 24 28.50 -7.04 -11.51
C PRO A 24 29.70 -6.12 -11.27
N ASP A 25 29.66 -5.38 -10.17
CA ASP A 25 30.78 -4.64 -9.62
C ASP A 25 31.75 -5.57 -8.87
N SER A 26 32.78 -4.99 -8.24
CA SER A 26 33.78 -5.74 -7.46
C SER A 26 33.20 -6.45 -6.21
N LYS A 27 31.98 -6.10 -5.80
CA LYS A 27 31.25 -6.72 -4.69
C LYS A 27 30.18 -7.71 -5.18
N GLY A 28 30.07 -7.91 -6.50
CA GLY A 28 29.09 -8.81 -7.11
C GLY A 28 27.69 -8.22 -7.29
N ALA A 29 27.50 -6.92 -7.05
CA ALA A 29 26.21 -6.23 -7.26
C ALA A 29 26.15 -5.62 -8.66
N ALA A 30 25.00 -5.66 -9.33
CA ALA A 30 24.77 -4.95 -10.59
C ALA A 30 23.62 -3.95 -10.46
N CYS A 31 23.40 -3.10 -11.47
CA CYS A 31 22.24 -2.20 -11.47
C CYS A 31 20.93 -3.01 -11.32
N ALA A 32 20.79 -4.12 -12.05
CA ALA A 32 19.65 -5.03 -11.96
C ALA A 32 19.48 -5.73 -10.58
N SER A 33 20.46 -5.61 -9.66
CA SER A 33 20.36 -6.11 -8.29
C SER A 33 19.54 -5.20 -7.37
N CYS A 34 19.46 -3.92 -7.68
CA CYS A 34 18.69 -2.94 -6.90
C CYS A 34 17.55 -2.32 -7.70
N HIS A 35 17.65 -2.34 -9.03
CA HIS A 35 16.70 -1.73 -9.94
C HIS A 35 15.92 -2.80 -10.72
N SER A 36 14.89 -2.35 -11.44
CA SER A 36 14.15 -3.25 -12.32
C SER A 36 15.07 -3.85 -13.40
N PRO A 37 14.64 -4.94 -14.09
CA PRO A 37 15.50 -5.68 -15.01
C PRO A 37 16.19 -4.85 -16.11
N ASP A 38 15.62 -3.71 -16.50
CA ASP A 38 16.10 -2.82 -17.56
C ASP A 38 16.15 -1.34 -17.17
N GLY A 39 15.83 -0.99 -15.91
CA GLY A 39 15.82 0.38 -15.41
C GLY A 39 14.65 1.24 -15.91
N ILE A 40 13.52 0.64 -16.30
CA ILE A 40 12.33 1.38 -16.76
C ILE A 40 11.85 2.44 -15.75
N GLU A 41 12.01 2.21 -14.45
CA GLU A 41 11.63 3.18 -13.42
C GLU A 41 12.53 4.42 -13.45
N LEU A 42 13.83 4.27 -13.67
CA LEU A 42 14.73 5.43 -13.78
C LEU A 42 14.45 6.21 -15.06
N SER A 43 14.02 5.50 -16.10
CA SER A 43 13.60 6.08 -17.36
C SER A 43 12.34 6.93 -17.18
N ALA A 44 11.35 6.42 -16.44
CA ALA A 44 10.08 7.07 -16.15
C ALA A 44 10.22 8.31 -15.26
N TYR A 45 11.00 8.21 -14.16
CA TYR A 45 11.13 9.25 -13.12
C TYR A 45 12.08 10.41 -13.42
N GLY A 46 12.50 10.57 -14.66
CA GLY A 46 13.06 11.85 -15.07
C GLY A 46 14.44 12.22 -14.51
N PHE A 47 15.10 11.37 -13.71
CA PHE A 47 16.39 11.68 -13.08
C PHE A 47 17.42 12.25 -14.07
N GLY A 48 18.19 13.24 -13.58
CA GLY A 48 19.22 13.92 -14.36
C GLY A 48 20.37 13.00 -14.71
N SER A 49 20.96 13.21 -15.89
CA SER A 49 22.11 12.41 -16.36
C SER A 49 23.30 12.47 -15.42
N THR A 50 23.53 13.62 -14.76
CA THR A 50 24.59 13.81 -13.77
C THR A 50 24.41 12.89 -12.56
N ASP A 51 23.19 12.73 -12.06
CA ASP A 51 22.90 11.86 -10.92
C ASP A 51 23.02 10.39 -11.29
N ILE A 52 22.52 10.00 -12.46
CA ILE A 52 22.67 8.63 -12.97
C ILE A 52 24.15 8.26 -13.08
N VAL A 53 24.97 9.12 -13.70
CA VAL A 53 26.41 8.85 -13.89
C VAL A 53 27.17 8.82 -12.56
N ARG A 54 26.87 9.75 -11.64
CA ARG A 54 27.50 9.81 -10.31
C ARG A 54 27.16 8.56 -9.48
N ARG A 55 25.90 8.13 -9.48
CA ARG A 55 25.52 6.93 -8.72
C ARG A 55 26.09 5.67 -9.35
N ALA A 56 26.13 5.58 -10.68
CA ALA A 56 26.75 4.46 -11.37
C ALA A 56 28.28 4.37 -11.16
N SER A 57 28.97 5.48 -10.85
CA SER A 57 30.44 5.47 -10.68
C SER A 57 30.95 4.78 -9.43
N ALA A 58 30.07 4.51 -8.45
CA ALA A 58 30.43 3.67 -7.33
C ALA A 58 30.56 2.17 -7.70
N HIS A 59 30.05 1.79 -8.88
CA HIS A 59 29.89 0.38 -9.28
C HIS A 59 30.56 0.06 -10.62
N LEU A 60 30.58 1.01 -11.57
CA LEU A 60 30.93 0.76 -12.96
C LEU A 60 32.09 1.64 -13.44
N ASN A 61 32.90 1.09 -14.35
CA ASN A 61 33.90 1.86 -15.10
C ASN A 61 33.23 2.86 -16.06
N GLU A 62 34.02 3.76 -16.65
CA GLU A 62 33.51 4.82 -17.54
C GLU A 62 32.72 4.32 -18.75
N SER A 63 33.21 3.27 -19.43
CA SER A 63 32.51 2.68 -20.59
C SER A 63 31.13 2.15 -20.20
N ASN A 64 31.05 1.36 -19.12
CA ASN A 64 29.79 0.79 -18.66
C ASN A 64 28.83 1.86 -18.12
N ARG A 65 29.34 2.95 -17.50
CA ARG A 65 28.51 4.09 -17.09
C ARG A 65 27.83 4.77 -18.29
N ALA A 66 28.55 4.97 -19.38
CA ALA A 66 27.98 5.57 -20.59
C ALA A 66 26.87 4.68 -21.19
N LEU A 67 27.06 3.36 -21.19
CA LEU A 67 26.05 2.40 -21.62
C LEU A 67 24.81 2.37 -20.72
N VAL A 68 24.99 2.43 -19.39
CA VAL A 68 23.87 2.55 -18.44
C VAL A 68 23.10 3.85 -18.63
N LEU A 69 23.79 4.97 -18.83
CA LEU A 69 23.12 6.23 -19.13
C LEU A 69 22.31 6.13 -20.43
N LYS A 70 22.89 5.51 -21.47
CA LYS A 70 22.20 5.27 -22.74
C LYS A 70 20.98 4.38 -22.57
N GLN A 71 21.05 3.33 -21.74
CA GLN A 71 19.90 2.48 -21.39
C GLN A 71 18.74 3.31 -20.82
N VAL A 72 19.01 4.10 -19.78
CA VAL A 72 17.98 4.90 -19.09
C VAL A 72 17.39 5.98 -20.01
N LEU A 73 18.24 6.69 -20.76
CA LEU A 73 17.76 7.72 -21.70
C LEU A 73 17.03 7.11 -22.90
N GLY A 74 17.42 5.91 -23.35
CA GLY A 74 16.76 5.15 -24.39
C GLY A 74 15.36 4.69 -23.96
N GLY A 75 15.26 4.10 -22.76
CA GLY A 75 13.98 3.69 -22.16
C GLY A 75 13.00 4.87 -22.03
N ARG A 76 13.50 6.06 -21.66
CA ARG A 76 12.65 7.26 -21.56
C ARG A 76 11.99 7.64 -22.89
N LYS A 77 12.66 7.43 -24.02
CA LYS A 77 12.11 7.71 -25.35
C LYS A 77 11.04 6.69 -25.78
N ALA A 78 11.10 5.48 -25.24
CA ALA A 78 10.15 4.40 -25.54
C ALA A 78 8.86 4.48 -24.71
N LEU A 79 8.86 5.25 -23.62
CA LEU A 79 7.67 5.48 -22.81
C LEU A 79 6.71 6.47 -23.50
N PRO A 80 5.38 6.30 -23.38
CA PRO A 80 4.40 7.25 -23.92
C PRO A 80 4.65 8.68 -23.41
N LYS A 81 4.60 9.69 -24.29
CA LYS A 81 4.92 11.10 -23.93
C LYS A 81 4.12 11.68 -22.75
N GLN A 82 2.97 11.10 -22.41
CA GLN A 82 2.13 11.47 -21.26
C GLN A 82 2.65 10.92 -19.91
N SER A 83 3.84 10.30 -19.88
CA SER A 83 4.38 9.60 -18.69
C SER A 83 5.77 10.08 -18.25
N VAL A 84 6.18 11.31 -18.59
CA VAL A 84 7.43 11.87 -18.05
C VAL A 84 7.19 12.34 -16.63
N LEU A 85 7.67 11.56 -15.68
CA LEU A 85 7.65 11.89 -14.26
C LEU A 85 8.92 12.64 -13.87
N THR A 86 8.83 13.33 -12.75
CA THR A 86 9.91 14.02 -12.08
C THR A 86 10.40 13.20 -10.89
N PRO A 87 11.64 13.42 -10.41
CA PRO A 87 12.12 12.83 -9.16
C PRO A 87 11.27 13.16 -7.91
N GLU A 88 10.44 14.19 -8.00
CA GLU A 88 9.49 14.62 -6.96
C GLU A 88 8.21 13.78 -6.94
N ASP A 89 7.84 13.18 -8.08
CA ASP A 89 6.69 12.30 -8.18
C ASP A 89 6.89 11.05 -7.32
N ARG A 90 5.79 10.52 -6.80
CA ARG A 90 5.81 9.43 -5.82
C ARG A 90 5.19 8.17 -6.44
N PRO A 91 5.92 7.05 -6.54
CA PRO A 91 5.36 5.85 -7.14
C PRO A 91 4.09 5.38 -6.45
N MET A 92 3.12 5.02 -7.30
CA MET A 92 1.82 4.51 -6.90
C MET A 92 1.04 5.43 -5.93
N GLN A 93 1.27 6.75 -5.97
CA GLN A 93 0.46 7.73 -5.24
C GLN A 93 -1.00 7.63 -5.70
N PRO A 94 -1.97 7.30 -4.81
CA PRO A 94 -3.37 7.20 -5.19
C PRO A 94 -3.89 8.53 -5.75
N GLY A 95 -4.57 8.44 -6.90
CA GLY A 95 -5.05 9.60 -7.67
C GLY A 95 -3.93 10.46 -8.28
N GLY A 96 -2.69 9.97 -8.30
CA GLY A 96 -1.52 10.65 -8.88
C GLY A 96 -0.97 11.82 -8.08
N VAL A 97 -1.71 12.33 -7.08
CA VAL A 97 -1.34 13.49 -6.27
C VAL A 97 -1.84 13.34 -4.84
N VAL A 98 -1.09 13.86 -3.88
CA VAL A 98 -1.50 13.92 -2.47
C VAL A 98 -2.65 14.91 -2.33
N LEU A 99 -3.63 14.60 -1.48
CA LEU A 99 -4.68 15.57 -1.12
C LEU A 99 -4.08 16.87 -0.55
N PRO A 100 -4.71 18.03 -0.82
CA PRO A 100 -4.22 19.32 -0.34
C PRO A 100 -4.27 19.42 1.18
N GLY A 101 -3.37 20.22 1.75
CA GLY A 101 -3.27 20.47 3.19
C GLY A 101 -1.83 20.46 3.68
N ASN A 102 -1.48 21.43 4.51
CA ASN A 102 -0.15 21.60 5.10
C ASN A 102 0.05 20.66 6.30
N SER A 103 -1.03 20.23 6.96
CA SER A 103 -0.99 19.29 8.08
C SER A 103 -1.64 17.93 7.73
N PRO A 104 -1.32 16.85 8.46
CA PRO A 104 -2.05 15.58 8.32
C PRO A 104 -3.57 15.74 8.49
N GLU A 105 -3.99 16.54 9.47
CA GLU A 105 -5.41 16.80 9.76
C GLU A 105 -6.12 17.48 8.59
N GLU A 106 -5.52 18.53 7.99
CA GLU A 106 -6.10 19.19 6.80
C GLU A 106 -6.26 18.21 5.64
N ARG A 107 -5.28 17.31 5.43
CA ARG A 107 -5.36 16.28 4.39
C ARG A 107 -6.38 15.18 4.72
N ASP A 108 -6.63 14.91 5.99
CA ASP A 108 -7.67 13.98 6.44
C ASP A 108 -9.07 14.56 6.17
N VAL A 109 -9.28 15.84 6.45
CA VAL A 109 -10.52 16.55 6.08
C VAL A 109 -10.69 16.61 4.56
N ALA A 110 -9.62 16.84 3.80
CA ALA A 110 -9.67 16.80 2.35
C ALA A 110 -10.11 15.43 1.80
N LEU A 111 -9.83 14.33 2.52
CA LEU A 111 -10.34 13.00 2.13
C LEU A 111 -11.86 12.92 2.31
N LEU A 112 -12.40 13.49 3.39
CA LEU A 112 -13.86 13.56 3.58
C LEU A 112 -14.53 14.33 2.44
N MET A 113 -13.92 15.42 1.98
CA MET A 113 -14.41 16.18 0.82
C MET A 113 -14.37 15.36 -0.47
N GLU A 114 -13.27 14.65 -0.73
CA GLU A 114 -13.15 13.72 -1.88
C GLU A 114 -14.24 12.63 -1.82
N LEU A 115 -14.41 12.00 -0.66
CA LEU A 115 -15.38 10.93 -0.46
C LEU A 115 -16.83 11.42 -0.56
N ARG A 116 -17.10 12.69 -0.23
CA ARG A 116 -18.42 13.30 -0.40
C ARG A 116 -18.86 13.33 -1.86
N GLU A 117 -17.94 13.63 -2.77
CA GLU A 117 -18.21 13.62 -4.20
C GLU A 117 -18.30 12.19 -4.75
N LEU A 118 -17.42 11.29 -4.28
CA LEU A 118 -17.36 9.92 -4.77
C LEU A 118 -18.49 9.03 -4.22
N VAL A 119 -18.92 9.25 -2.98
CA VAL A 119 -19.94 8.45 -2.28
C VAL A 119 -20.93 9.37 -1.52
N PRO A 120 -21.75 10.17 -2.21
CA PRO A 120 -22.62 11.16 -1.56
C PRO A 120 -23.58 10.57 -0.52
N ALA A 121 -23.97 9.31 -0.68
CA ALA A 121 -24.85 8.61 0.26
C ALA A 121 -24.31 8.56 1.70
N LEU A 122 -22.99 8.67 1.90
CA LEU A 122 -22.40 8.70 3.24
C LEU A 122 -22.41 10.09 3.89
N PHE A 123 -22.70 11.14 3.14
CA PHE A 123 -22.62 12.54 3.60
C PHE A 123 -23.98 13.26 3.57
N ASN A 124 -25.03 12.54 3.20
CA ASN A 124 -26.40 13.05 3.13
C ASN A 124 -27.18 12.63 4.39
N LYS A 125 -28.52 12.62 4.28
CA LYS A 125 -29.42 12.12 5.32
C LYS A 125 -28.98 10.74 5.85
N PRO A 126 -29.28 10.43 7.14
CA PRO A 126 -29.00 9.13 7.71
C PRO A 126 -29.52 7.96 6.86
N ILE A 127 -28.72 6.91 6.71
CA ILE A 127 -29.11 5.65 6.04
C ILE A 127 -30.12 4.88 6.90
N GLN A 128 -31.37 4.78 6.47
CA GLN A 128 -32.48 4.22 7.26
C GLN A 128 -32.86 2.80 6.87
N THR A 129 -32.35 2.28 5.76
CA THR A 129 -32.78 0.97 5.23
C THR A 129 -31.63 0.11 4.73
N ALA A 130 -31.85 -1.21 4.73
CA ALA A 130 -30.92 -2.17 4.11
C ALA A 130 -30.67 -1.89 2.61
N SER A 131 -31.67 -1.37 1.89
CA SER A 131 -31.52 -1.02 0.48
C SER A 131 -30.59 0.18 0.29
N GLU A 132 -30.75 1.24 1.08
CA GLU A 132 -29.85 2.40 1.07
C GLU A 132 -28.41 1.99 1.46
N ALA A 133 -28.27 1.17 2.50
CA ALA A 133 -26.98 0.61 2.93
C ALA A 133 -26.31 -0.21 1.81
N LYS A 134 -27.07 -1.04 1.09
CA LYS A 134 -26.55 -1.82 -0.04
C LYS A 134 -26.07 -0.93 -1.19
N VAL A 135 -26.77 0.17 -1.47
CA VAL A 135 -26.35 1.16 -2.48
C VAL A 135 -25.04 1.84 -2.06
N ALA A 136 -24.95 2.32 -0.81
CA ALA A 136 -23.73 2.93 -0.28
C ALA A 136 -22.56 1.94 -0.29
N ALA A 137 -22.78 0.71 0.17
CA ALA A 137 -21.78 -0.36 0.16
C ALA A 137 -21.30 -0.66 -1.26
N SER A 138 -22.22 -0.83 -2.22
CA SER A 138 -21.87 -1.09 -3.62
C SER A 138 -21.04 0.05 -4.20
N LYS A 139 -21.35 1.30 -3.85
CA LYS A 139 -20.60 2.45 -4.33
C LYS A 139 -19.18 2.49 -3.75
N ILE A 140 -19.02 2.30 -2.44
CA ILE A 140 -17.70 2.14 -1.78
C ILE A 140 -16.90 1.00 -2.44
N LEU A 141 -17.54 -0.15 -2.64
CA LEU A 141 -16.96 -1.35 -3.23
C LEU A 141 -16.59 -1.20 -4.72
N SER A 142 -17.15 -0.19 -5.40
CA SER A 142 -16.89 0.12 -6.81
C SER A 142 -15.77 1.12 -7.03
N LEU A 143 -15.28 1.78 -5.96
CA LEU A 143 -14.18 2.74 -6.08
C LEU A 143 -12.90 2.00 -6.49
N ASP A 144 -12.25 2.49 -7.55
CA ASP A 144 -10.86 2.17 -7.84
C ASP A 144 -9.98 2.89 -6.82
N LEU A 145 -9.46 2.14 -5.84
CA LEU A 145 -8.67 2.69 -4.75
C LEU A 145 -7.36 3.36 -5.24
N ARG A 146 -6.88 3.03 -6.45
CA ARG A 146 -5.72 3.70 -7.04
C ARG A 146 -6.06 5.06 -7.61
N SER A 147 -7.33 5.33 -7.85
CA SER A 147 -7.84 6.62 -8.37
C SER A 147 -8.36 7.54 -7.27
N VAL A 148 -8.75 7.00 -6.10
CA VAL A 148 -9.16 7.81 -4.94
C VAL A 148 -7.93 8.49 -4.33
N ARG A 149 -7.90 9.83 -4.34
CA ARG A 149 -6.80 10.59 -3.73
C ARG A 149 -6.79 10.41 -2.22
N VAL A 150 -5.59 10.45 -1.63
CA VAL A 150 -5.38 10.29 -0.18
C VAL A 150 -4.40 11.32 0.37
N GLY A 151 -4.51 11.61 1.66
CA GLY A 151 -3.65 12.52 2.41
C GLY A 151 -2.31 11.92 2.85
N ILE A 152 -2.11 10.63 2.56
CA ILE A 152 -0.89 9.90 2.85
C ILE A 152 0.11 10.14 1.71
N ILE A 153 1.31 10.55 2.09
CA ILE A 153 2.39 10.88 1.17
C ILE A 153 3.21 9.61 0.91
N MET A 154 3.16 9.07 -0.31
CA MET A 154 3.95 7.88 -0.67
C MET A 154 5.45 8.20 -0.72
N ASN A 155 6.35 7.24 -0.46
CA ASN A 155 7.79 7.52 -0.51
C ASN A 155 8.26 7.85 -1.93
N ARG A 156 9.31 8.68 -2.07
CA ARG A 156 9.94 8.94 -3.37
C ARG A 156 10.58 7.66 -3.92
N LEU A 157 10.71 7.55 -5.24
CA LEU A 157 11.37 6.40 -5.87
C LEU A 157 12.77 6.19 -5.29
N SER A 158 13.57 7.25 -5.25
CA SER A 158 14.92 7.20 -4.69
C SER A 158 15.21 8.43 -3.85
N GLU A 159 15.98 8.22 -2.78
CA GLU A 159 16.54 9.27 -1.93
C GLU A 159 18.07 9.23 -2.07
N ASP A 160 18.72 10.39 -2.08
CA ASP A 160 20.17 10.52 -2.20
C ASP A 160 20.71 11.67 -1.35
N GLY A 161 21.48 11.32 -0.32
CA GLY A 161 22.09 12.28 0.61
C GLY A 161 23.01 13.31 -0.04
N PHE A 162 23.44 13.10 -1.30
CA PHE A 162 24.15 14.12 -2.08
C PHE A 162 23.36 15.43 -2.22
N HIS A 163 22.02 15.36 -2.23
CA HIS A 163 21.14 16.52 -2.35
C HIS A 163 20.74 17.13 -1.00
N GLY A 164 21.24 16.60 0.11
CA GLY A 164 20.95 17.10 1.44
C GLY A 164 20.84 15.98 2.49
N PRO A 165 21.18 16.25 3.77
CA PRO A 165 21.03 15.29 4.87
C PRO A 165 19.63 14.67 4.96
N GLU A 166 18.57 15.43 4.69
CA GLU A 166 17.18 14.95 4.67
C GLU A 166 16.93 13.83 3.68
N HIS A 167 17.73 13.74 2.60
CA HIS A 167 17.68 12.73 1.57
C HIS A 167 18.58 11.50 1.87
N ALA A 168 19.29 11.50 3.00
CA ALA A 168 20.06 10.36 3.47
C ALA A 168 19.16 9.32 4.19
N SER A 169 18.15 8.82 3.48
CA SER A 169 17.05 8.04 4.08
C SER A 169 16.89 6.64 3.48
N LEU A 170 16.46 5.69 4.31
CA LEU A 170 15.94 4.37 3.92
C LEU A 170 14.50 4.46 3.39
N ALA A 171 13.82 5.60 3.58
CA ALA A 171 12.41 5.81 3.26
C ALA A 171 12.15 6.07 1.77
N ASN A 172 12.55 5.12 0.92
CA ASN A 172 12.41 5.15 -0.54
C ASN A 172 12.15 3.74 -1.11
N TRP A 173 11.92 3.63 -2.41
CA TRP A 173 11.60 2.36 -3.07
C TRP A 173 12.82 1.51 -3.43
N ILE A 174 14.00 2.11 -3.60
CA ILE A 174 15.19 1.37 -4.01
C ILE A 174 15.71 0.54 -2.81
N PRO A 175 15.99 -0.76 -3.01
CA PRO A 175 16.68 -1.60 -2.04
C PRO A 175 18.02 -1.00 -1.64
N ASP A 176 18.30 -1.01 -0.35
CA ASP A 176 19.58 -0.53 0.15
C ASP A 176 20.65 -1.64 0.08
N VAL A 177 20.24 -2.92 0.17
CA VAL A 177 21.09 -4.08 -0.08
C VAL A 177 20.74 -4.71 -1.44
N ALA A 178 21.77 -4.99 -2.24
CA ALA A 178 21.64 -5.59 -3.56
C ALA A 178 21.13 -7.04 -3.49
N ILE A 179 20.18 -7.39 -4.36
CA ILE A 179 19.72 -8.76 -4.55
C ILE A 179 20.73 -9.51 -5.44
N PRO A 180 21.29 -10.64 -4.99
CA PRO A 180 22.21 -11.44 -5.78
C PRO A 180 21.63 -11.83 -7.14
N ILE A 181 22.39 -11.61 -8.21
CA ILE A 181 22.01 -12.04 -9.54
C ILE A 181 22.58 -13.44 -9.79
N SER A 182 21.70 -14.37 -10.18
CA SER A 182 22.06 -15.73 -10.61
C SER A 182 21.63 -15.95 -12.06
N PRO A 183 22.18 -16.95 -12.78
CA PRO A 183 21.73 -17.26 -14.13
C PRO A 183 20.23 -17.55 -14.23
N VAL A 184 19.65 -18.21 -13.21
CA VAL A 184 18.20 -18.46 -13.12
C VAL A 184 17.42 -17.16 -13.00
N PHE A 185 17.92 -16.23 -12.20
CA PHE A 185 17.28 -14.93 -12.03
C PHE A 185 17.37 -14.08 -13.30
N ILE A 186 18.50 -14.08 -14.00
CA ILE A 186 18.66 -13.42 -15.30
C ILE A 186 17.68 -14.00 -16.32
N ALA A 187 17.56 -15.33 -16.40
CA ALA A 187 16.62 -15.97 -17.32
C ALA A 187 15.16 -15.56 -17.03
N ALA A 188 14.79 -15.43 -15.76
CA ALA A 188 13.46 -14.92 -15.37
C ALA A 188 13.27 -13.44 -15.74
N GLN A 189 14.32 -12.62 -15.61
CA GLN A 189 14.31 -11.22 -16.05
C GLN A 189 14.09 -11.13 -17.56
N GLU A 190 14.76 -11.95 -18.35
CA GLU A 190 14.60 -12.00 -19.81
C GLU A 190 13.21 -12.46 -20.21
N ALA A 191 12.72 -13.56 -19.65
CA ALA A 191 11.37 -14.05 -19.91
C ALA A 191 10.28 -13.01 -19.60
N TYR A 192 10.48 -12.22 -18.54
CA TYR A 192 9.59 -11.12 -18.20
C TYR A 192 9.67 -9.95 -19.19
N LEU A 193 10.88 -9.54 -19.59
CA LEU A 193 11.06 -8.45 -20.55
C LEU A 193 10.51 -8.82 -21.94
N ASP A 194 10.62 -10.09 -22.34
CA ASP A 194 10.08 -10.58 -23.61
C ASP A 194 8.54 -10.62 -23.62
N CYS A 195 7.92 -10.93 -22.47
CA CYS A 195 6.47 -11.05 -22.35
C CYS A 195 5.98 -10.59 -20.96
N PRO A 196 5.79 -9.28 -20.73
CA PRO A 196 5.43 -8.74 -19.41
C PRO A 196 3.96 -9.01 -19.08
N THR A 197 3.69 -10.13 -18.44
CA THR A 197 2.35 -10.59 -18.01
C THR A 197 2.35 -10.85 -16.50
N PRO A 198 1.18 -10.94 -15.85
CA PRO A 198 1.12 -11.36 -14.45
C PRO A 198 1.80 -12.71 -14.19
N ALA A 199 1.75 -13.65 -15.15
CA ALA A 199 2.38 -14.96 -15.03
C ALA A 199 3.92 -14.87 -15.06
N THR A 200 4.50 -14.09 -15.98
CA THR A 200 5.96 -13.92 -16.02
C THR A 200 6.46 -13.03 -14.89
N LEU A 201 5.65 -12.08 -14.40
CA LEU A 201 5.95 -11.32 -13.18
C LEU A 201 6.04 -12.24 -11.95
N ALA A 202 5.09 -13.17 -11.82
CA ALA A 202 5.09 -14.15 -10.74
C ALA A 202 6.36 -15.02 -10.74
N LEU A 203 6.80 -15.48 -11.92
CA LEU A 203 8.06 -16.22 -12.08
C LEU A 203 9.28 -15.36 -11.71
N LEU A 204 9.27 -14.08 -12.08
CA LEU A 204 10.35 -13.16 -11.75
C LEU A 204 10.44 -12.88 -10.23
N ASP A 205 9.31 -12.64 -9.57
CA ASP A 205 9.23 -12.51 -8.10
C ASP A 205 9.75 -13.77 -7.41
N GLU A 206 9.36 -14.94 -7.90
CA GLU A 206 9.82 -16.22 -7.36
C GLU A 206 11.33 -16.40 -7.52
N ALA A 207 11.88 -16.08 -8.69
CA ALA A 207 13.31 -16.15 -8.92
C ALA A 207 14.08 -15.21 -7.98
N ALA A 208 13.59 -13.98 -7.76
CA ALA A 208 14.20 -13.03 -6.82
C ALA A 208 14.22 -13.58 -5.38
N ARG A 209 13.11 -14.15 -4.90
CA ARG A 209 13.03 -14.75 -3.56
C ARG A 209 13.92 -15.98 -3.39
N ARG A 210 14.10 -16.79 -4.43
CA ARG A 210 14.98 -17.96 -4.40
C ARG A 210 16.46 -17.57 -4.50
N ALA A 211 16.76 -16.48 -5.19
CA ALA A 211 18.13 -15.99 -5.33
C ALA A 211 18.70 -15.40 -4.03
N PHE A 212 17.85 -15.02 -3.09
CA PHE A 212 18.25 -14.33 -1.88
C PHE A 212 17.52 -14.82 -0.64
N THR A 213 18.26 -15.41 0.29
CA THR A 213 17.77 -15.74 1.64
C THR A 213 18.27 -14.66 2.61
N PRO A 214 17.40 -13.73 3.06
CA PRO A 214 17.81 -12.69 3.98
C PRO A 214 18.32 -13.24 5.31
N LYS A 215 19.40 -12.64 5.81
CA LYS A 215 20.05 -12.97 7.09
C LYS A 215 19.94 -11.85 8.12
N SER A 216 19.37 -10.72 7.73
CA SER A 216 19.17 -9.55 8.60
C SER A 216 17.87 -8.81 8.26
N PRO A 217 17.41 -7.92 9.16
CA PRO A 217 16.28 -7.05 8.87
C PRO A 217 16.46 -6.19 7.62
N ILE A 218 17.63 -5.57 7.40
CA ILE A 218 17.84 -4.71 6.23
C ILE A 218 17.82 -5.50 4.91
N GLU A 219 18.30 -6.75 4.93
CA GLU A 219 18.24 -7.64 3.77
C GLU A 219 16.79 -8.05 3.46
N SER A 220 16.00 -8.35 4.50
CA SER A 220 14.57 -8.66 4.35
C SER A 220 13.81 -7.47 3.78
N LEU A 221 14.11 -6.26 4.26
CA LEU A 221 13.50 -5.01 3.80
C LEU A 221 13.87 -4.75 2.35
N SER A 222 15.13 -4.97 1.99
CA SER A 222 15.64 -4.79 0.62
C SER A 222 15.01 -5.78 -0.35
N LEU A 223 14.83 -7.04 0.03
CA LEU A 223 14.09 -8.02 -0.76
C LEU A 223 12.64 -7.60 -0.97
N ALA A 224 11.95 -7.17 0.10
CA ALA A 224 10.55 -6.73 -0.01
C ALA A 224 10.42 -5.49 -0.93
N LYS A 225 11.33 -4.51 -0.80
CA LYS A 225 11.42 -3.35 -1.70
C LYS A 225 11.63 -3.76 -3.15
N TYR A 226 12.56 -4.69 -3.41
CA TYR A 226 12.81 -5.19 -4.76
C TYR A 226 11.57 -5.83 -5.37
N ARG A 227 10.85 -6.66 -4.59
CA ARG A 227 9.58 -7.27 -5.01
C ARG A 227 8.51 -6.22 -5.33
N CYS A 228 8.41 -5.16 -4.53
CA CYS A 228 7.50 -4.04 -4.83
C CYS A 228 7.91 -3.30 -6.11
N LEU A 229 9.22 -3.14 -6.35
CA LEU A 229 9.73 -2.55 -7.59
C LEU A 229 9.32 -3.37 -8.81
N LEU A 230 9.32 -4.71 -8.71
CA LEU A 230 8.83 -5.61 -9.77
C LEU A 230 7.35 -5.40 -10.07
N VAL A 231 6.51 -5.15 -9.06
CA VAL A 231 5.09 -4.84 -9.25
C VAL A 231 4.94 -3.45 -9.90
N MET A 232 5.65 -2.45 -9.38
CA MET A 232 5.62 -1.08 -9.90
C MET A 232 6.06 -1.01 -11.38
N GLN A 233 7.15 -1.68 -11.76
CA GLN A 233 7.57 -1.69 -13.17
C GLN A 233 6.56 -2.42 -14.07
N HIS A 234 5.80 -3.38 -13.56
CA HIS A 234 4.71 -3.97 -14.31
C HIS A 234 3.62 -2.96 -14.59
N HIS A 235 3.21 -2.18 -13.58
CA HIS A 235 2.25 -1.09 -13.78
C HIS A 235 2.74 -0.04 -14.79
N LEU A 236 4.03 0.31 -14.76
CA LEU A 236 4.63 1.21 -15.76
C LEU A 236 4.47 0.65 -17.18
N ARG A 237 4.71 -0.65 -17.39
CA ARG A 237 4.58 -1.30 -18.71
C ARG A 237 3.15 -1.44 -19.19
N GLN A 238 2.19 -1.57 -18.28
CA GLN A 238 0.76 -1.56 -18.62
C GLN A 238 0.22 -0.15 -18.91
N GLY A 239 1.07 0.89 -18.88
CA GLY A 239 0.66 2.28 -19.09
C GLY A 239 -0.05 2.92 -17.91
N ALA A 240 -0.04 2.28 -16.73
CA ALA A 240 -0.69 2.77 -15.52
C ALA A 240 0.20 3.74 -14.70
N GLY A 241 1.11 4.47 -15.37
CA GLY A 241 2.30 5.07 -14.76
C GLY A 241 2.10 6.09 -13.63
N LEU A 242 0.88 6.57 -13.39
CA LEU A 242 0.48 7.34 -12.20
C LEU A 242 -0.94 6.99 -11.69
N ALA A 243 -1.47 5.82 -12.06
CA ALA A 243 -2.89 5.41 -12.19
C ALA A 243 -3.51 5.84 -13.53
N PRO A 244 -4.17 4.93 -14.30
CA PRO A 244 -5.51 4.44 -13.93
C PRO A 244 -5.78 2.94 -14.23
N ALA A 245 -6.73 2.35 -13.48
CA ALA A 245 -7.51 1.16 -13.83
C ALA A 245 -6.74 -0.02 -14.46
N ALA A 246 -5.82 -0.66 -13.72
CA ALA A 246 -5.58 -2.08 -13.97
C ALA A 246 -6.85 -2.84 -13.53
N PRO A 247 -7.50 -3.63 -14.40
CA PRO A 247 -8.82 -4.20 -14.11
C PRO A 247 -8.80 -5.21 -12.96
N ASP A 248 -7.62 -5.71 -12.57
CA ASP A 248 -7.47 -6.63 -11.44
C ASP A 248 -6.22 -6.30 -10.61
N PRO A 249 -6.27 -6.45 -9.27
CA PRO A 249 -5.07 -6.39 -8.43
C PRO A 249 -4.06 -7.45 -8.90
N ILE A 250 -2.79 -7.04 -9.02
CA ILE A 250 -1.73 -7.98 -9.36
C ILE A 250 -1.45 -8.81 -8.12
N VAL A 251 -2.02 -10.01 -8.08
CA VAL A 251 -1.75 -10.95 -7.00
C VAL A 251 -0.33 -11.46 -7.14
N VAL A 252 0.58 -10.97 -6.30
CA VAL A 252 1.89 -11.59 -6.13
C VAL A 252 1.68 -12.96 -5.46
N PRO A 253 2.20 -14.06 -6.02
CA PRO A 253 1.82 -15.42 -5.60
C PRO A 253 2.08 -15.74 -4.13
N LEU A 254 3.03 -15.05 -3.50
CA LEU A 254 3.53 -15.33 -2.16
C LEU A 254 3.52 -14.05 -1.31
N GLY A 255 2.31 -13.69 -0.89
CA GLY A 255 2.05 -12.63 0.07
C GLY A 255 2.20 -11.22 -0.48
N ASN A 256 1.87 -10.24 0.35
CA ASN A 256 1.87 -8.82 0.02
C ASN A 256 3.22 -8.16 0.39
N PRO A 257 4.13 -7.88 -0.57
CA PRO A 257 5.44 -7.31 -0.26
C PRO A 257 5.36 -5.85 0.25
N PHE A 258 4.31 -5.10 -0.12
CA PHE A 258 4.10 -3.74 0.39
C PHE A 258 3.76 -3.78 1.87
N TRP A 259 2.82 -4.67 2.25
CA TRP A 259 2.48 -4.88 3.65
C TRP A 259 3.69 -5.33 4.48
N GLN A 260 4.52 -6.22 3.91
CA GLN A 260 5.76 -6.69 4.54
C GLN A 260 6.70 -5.52 4.90
N ILE A 261 6.85 -4.53 4.02
CA ILE A 261 7.68 -3.34 4.31
C ILE A 261 7.10 -2.53 5.47
N GLY A 262 5.79 -2.27 5.45
CA GLY A 262 5.11 -1.55 6.53
C GLY A 262 5.27 -2.28 7.87
N ASP A 263 5.10 -3.60 7.88
CA ASP A 263 5.18 -4.40 9.10
C ASP A 263 6.62 -4.49 9.64
N MET A 264 7.61 -4.62 8.76
CA MET A 264 9.01 -4.54 9.14
C MET A 264 9.35 -3.18 9.74
N ALA A 265 8.90 -2.09 9.12
CA ALA A 265 9.11 -0.75 9.64
C ALA A 265 8.49 -0.56 11.03
N ARG A 266 7.32 -1.18 11.29
CA ARG A 266 6.69 -1.24 12.61
C ARG A 266 7.52 -2.05 13.62
N MET A 267 7.88 -3.29 13.28
CA MET A 267 8.62 -4.18 14.17
C MET A 267 9.98 -3.60 14.59
N TYR A 268 10.64 -2.90 13.67
CA TYR A 268 11.97 -2.34 13.89
C TYR A 268 11.96 -0.84 14.18
N ALA A 269 10.82 -0.22 14.50
CA ALA A 269 10.69 1.24 14.66
C ALA A 269 11.71 1.86 15.63
N ASN A 270 12.16 1.10 16.63
CA ASN A 270 13.15 1.52 17.63
C ASN A 270 14.54 0.89 17.43
N ALA A 271 14.78 0.22 16.30
CA ALA A 271 16.05 -0.43 16.03
C ALA A 271 17.14 0.59 15.71
N ASN A 272 18.34 0.33 16.22
CA ASN A 272 19.55 1.05 15.82
C ASN A 272 20.16 0.42 14.53
N PRO A 273 21.15 1.08 13.89
CA PRO A 273 21.71 0.58 12.64
C PRO A 273 22.26 -0.86 12.70
N ASN A 274 22.88 -1.24 13.82
CA ASN A 274 23.46 -2.57 14.00
C ASN A 274 22.38 -3.64 14.16
N GLN A 275 21.29 -3.34 14.87
CA GLN A 275 20.15 -4.26 15.02
C GLN A 275 19.45 -4.53 13.68
N LEU A 276 19.44 -3.56 12.77
CA LEU A 276 18.97 -3.77 11.40
C LEU A 276 19.93 -4.59 10.55
N GLY A 277 21.19 -4.77 10.96
CA GLY A 277 22.24 -5.40 10.16
C GLY A 277 22.75 -4.51 9.03
N LEU A 278 22.69 -3.17 9.18
CA LEU A 278 23.20 -2.23 8.18
C LEU A 278 24.73 -2.37 8.02
N PRO A 279 25.27 -2.55 6.81
CA PRO A 279 26.72 -2.53 6.56
C PRO A 279 27.34 -1.18 6.95
N ALA A 280 28.60 -1.18 7.40
CA ALA A 280 29.26 0.02 7.94
C ALA A 280 29.27 1.23 6.98
N ASP A 281 29.49 0.99 5.68
CA ASP A 281 29.45 2.03 4.66
C ASP A 281 28.03 2.60 4.46
N MET A 282 27.00 1.78 4.65
CA MET A 282 25.61 2.22 4.62
C MET A 282 25.22 2.96 5.89
N GLN A 283 25.69 2.52 7.06
CA GLN A 283 25.48 3.25 8.30
C GLN A 283 25.98 4.68 8.17
N ALA A 284 27.23 4.87 7.71
CA ALA A 284 27.81 6.19 7.49
C ALA A 284 26.97 7.07 6.54
N LYS A 285 26.37 6.47 5.50
CA LYS A 285 25.48 7.19 4.56
C LYS A 285 24.14 7.53 5.17
N LYS A 286 23.52 6.65 5.95
CA LYS A 286 22.12 6.79 6.42
C LYS A 286 22.00 7.50 7.76
N THR A 287 23.06 7.54 8.57
CA THR A 287 23.06 8.27 9.85
C THR A 287 23.36 9.76 9.69
N ALA A 288 23.75 10.20 8.50
CA ALA A 288 23.89 11.61 8.18
C ALA A 288 22.54 12.36 8.12
N GLY A 289 21.43 11.63 7.95
CA GLY A 289 20.09 12.18 7.83
C GLY A 289 19.21 12.04 9.08
N PRO A 290 17.88 11.91 8.90
CA PRO A 290 16.97 11.62 10.01
C PRO A 290 17.39 10.37 10.78
N SER A 291 17.02 10.24 12.06
CA SER A 291 17.32 9.01 12.81
C SER A 291 16.70 7.78 12.14
N ILE A 292 17.30 6.60 12.29
CA ILE A 292 16.78 5.34 11.73
C ILE A 292 15.31 5.12 12.10
N GLY A 293 14.94 5.36 13.36
CA GLY A 293 13.55 5.26 13.79
C GLY A 293 12.60 6.19 13.04
N ARG A 294 13.02 7.43 12.74
CA ARG A 294 12.23 8.36 11.91
C ARG A 294 12.14 7.91 10.45
N GLN A 295 13.21 7.32 9.91
CA GLN A 295 13.19 6.76 8.56
C GLN A 295 12.22 5.57 8.45
N LEU A 296 12.21 4.68 9.45
CA LEU A 296 11.27 3.55 9.52
C LEU A 296 9.83 4.03 9.76
N GLN A 297 9.61 5.02 10.63
CA GLN A 297 8.30 5.63 10.81
C GLN A 297 7.75 6.20 9.48
N ALA A 298 8.62 6.81 8.66
CA ALA A 298 8.29 7.34 7.34
C ALA A 298 8.04 6.26 6.26
N LEU A 299 8.47 5.00 6.50
CA LEU A 299 8.10 3.84 5.67
C LEU A 299 6.76 3.22 6.10
N ARG A 300 6.45 3.21 7.39
CA ARG A 300 5.36 2.36 7.90
C ARG A 300 4.00 2.67 7.25
N LEU A 301 3.51 3.91 7.38
CA LEU A 301 2.16 4.25 6.92
C LEU A 301 1.98 4.14 5.40
N PRO A 302 2.85 4.75 4.56
CA PRO A 302 2.70 4.67 3.11
C PRO A 302 2.66 3.23 2.60
N TRP A 303 3.53 2.36 3.13
CA TRP A 303 3.64 0.99 2.66
C TRP A 303 2.52 0.09 3.18
N PHE A 304 1.99 0.31 4.38
CA PHE A 304 0.73 -0.33 4.79
C PHE A 304 -0.43 0.09 3.90
N TRP A 305 -0.52 1.37 3.53
CA TRP A 305 -1.57 1.84 2.62
C TRP A 305 -1.45 1.17 1.26
N LEU A 306 -0.27 1.16 0.64
CA LEU A 306 -0.02 0.44 -0.62
C LEU A 306 -0.35 -1.06 -0.51
N GLY A 307 0.01 -1.70 0.61
CA GLY A 307 -0.36 -3.08 0.88
C GLY A 307 -1.87 -3.28 0.90
N TRP A 308 -2.60 -2.42 1.60
CA TRP A 308 -4.06 -2.46 1.61
C TRP A 308 -4.68 -2.15 0.24
N LEU A 309 -4.09 -1.29 -0.59
CA LEU A 309 -4.58 -1.06 -1.96
C LEU A 309 -4.51 -2.32 -2.82
N GLU A 310 -3.43 -3.09 -2.71
CA GLU A 310 -3.21 -4.32 -3.48
C GLU A 310 -3.99 -5.52 -2.92
N ASP A 311 -4.26 -5.54 -1.61
CA ASP A 311 -5.11 -6.54 -0.96
C ASP A 311 -6.08 -5.86 0.03
N PRO A 312 -7.20 -5.30 -0.44
CA PRO A 312 -8.14 -4.54 0.40
C PRO A 312 -8.79 -5.36 1.52
N SER A 313 -8.75 -6.68 1.38
CA SER A 313 -9.26 -7.62 2.38
C SER A 313 -8.22 -8.04 3.43
N LEU A 314 -6.95 -7.72 3.19
CA LEU A 314 -5.79 -8.15 3.97
C LEU A 314 -5.65 -9.66 4.13
N THR A 315 -6.23 -10.45 3.22
CA THR A 315 -6.20 -11.92 3.28
C THR A 315 -4.87 -12.52 2.84
N GLN A 316 -4.07 -11.78 2.07
CA GLN A 316 -2.75 -12.13 1.56
C GLN A 316 -1.62 -11.39 2.29
N SER A 317 -1.97 -10.53 3.26
CA SER A 317 -1.01 -9.71 4.00
C SER A 317 -0.26 -10.48 5.09
N GLY A 318 -0.78 -11.64 5.51
CA GLY A 318 -0.10 -12.55 6.43
C GLY A 318 -1.05 -13.56 7.09
N PRO A 319 -0.51 -14.59 7.75
CA PRO A 319 -1.31 -15.58 8.47
C PRO A 319 -1.87 -15.04 9.80
N GLU A 320 -1.20 -14.04 10.40
CA GLU A 320 -1.55 -13.49 11.72
C GLU A 320 -2.93 -12.84 11.74
N VAL A 321 -3.58 -12.89 12.91
CA VAL A 321 -4.96 -12.40 13.08
C VAL A 321 -4.97 -10.87 13.02
N GLU A 322 -4.01 -10.23 13.67
CA GLU A 322 -3.85 -8.79 13.81
C GLU A 322 -3.64 -8.13 12.44
N THR A 323 -2.87 -8.79 11.57
CA THR A 323 -2.71 -8.39 10.16
C THR A 323 -4.05 -8.43 9.42
N ARG A 324 -4.81 -9.51 9.59
CA ARG A 324 -6.14 -9.67 8.95
C ARG A 324 -7.20 -8.74 9.55
N GLN A 325 -7.04 -8.34 10.81
CA GLN A 325 -7.90 -7.37 11.49
C GLN A 325 -7.53 -5.92 11.13
N ALA A 326 -6.30 -5.69 10.66
CA ALA A 326 -5.68 -4.40 10.36
C ALA A 326 -5.29 -3.59 11.61
N ASP A 327 -5.19 -4.23 12.78
CA ASP A 327 -5.04 -3.56 14.08
C ASP A 327 -3.91 -2.54 14.12
N TYR A 328 -2.69 -2.98 13.79
CA TYR A 328 -1.52 -2.10 13.79
C TYR A 328 -1.53 -1.05 12.68
N PHE A 329 -2.25 -1.30 11.59
CA PHE A 329 -2.41 -0.34 10.50
C PHE A 329 -3.39 0.77 10.92
N VAL A 330 -4.51 0.41 11.56
CA VAL A 330 -5.43 1.37 12.17
C VAL A 330 -4.72 2.19 13.24
N GLU A 331 -3.95 1.54 14.11
CA GLU A 331 -3.12 2.22 15.11
C GLU A 331 -2.17 3.23 14.47
N THR A 332 -1.49 2.86 13.38
CA THR A 332 -0.60 3.77 12.64
C THR A 332 -1.33 4.96 12.02
N LEU A 333 -2.54 4.76 11.50
CA LEU A 333 -3.37 5.83 10.95
C LEU A 333 -3.79 6.81 12.04
N LEU A 334 -4.22 6.30 13.20
CA LEU A 334 -4.80 7.12 14.24
C LEU A 334 -3.78 7.75 15.18
N ASP A 335 -2.85 6.95 15.71
CA ASP A 335 -1.95 7.36 16.81
C ASP A 335 -0.73 8.09 16.26
N ASP A 336 -0.17 7.61 15.15
CA ASP A 336 1.06 8.16 14.57
C ASP A 336 0.84 9.27 13.56
N SER A 337 -0.28 9.24 12.84
CA SER A 337 -0.54 10.14 11.71
C SER A 337 -1.74 11.04 11.90
N HIS A 338 -2.57 10.79 12.92
CA HIS A 338 -3.79 11.54 13.21
C HIS A 338 -4.74 11.64 12.00
N LEU A 339 -5.02 10.50 11.37
CA LEU A 339 -5.86 10.36 10.17
C LEU A 339 -7.12 9.50 10.43
N PRO A 340 -8.07 9.98 11.26
CA PRO A 340 -9.30 9.25 11.60
C PRO A 340 -10.21 8.98 10.40
N ALA A 341 -10.34 9.90 9.44
CA ALA A 341 -11.16 9.69 8.24
C ALA A 341 -10.56 8.60 7.34
N HIS A 342 -9.23 8.58 7.17
CA HIS A 342 -8.56 7.50 6.44
C HIS A 342 -8.78 6.14 7.12
N ALA A 343 -8.66 6.06 8.44
CA ALA A 343 -8.92 4.84 9.20
C ALA A 343 -10.36 4.34 9.03
N ALA A 344 -11.34 5.24 9.16
CA ALA A 344 -12.75 4.93 8.98
C ALA A 344 -13.07 4.46 7.55
N PHE A 345 -12.54 5.13 6.51
CA PHE A 345 -12.71 4.73 5.12
C PHE A 345 -12.10 3.35 4.84
N MET A 346 -10.86 3.15 5.27
CA MET A 346 -10.14 1.88 5.11
C MET A 346 -10.91 0.73 5.78
N LEU A 347 -11.33 0.90 7.03
CA LEU A 347 -12.09 -0.13 7.77
C LEU A 347 -13.45 -0.39 7.12
N ALA A 348 -14.20 0.64 6.73
CA ALA A 348 -15.48 0.48 6.05
C ALA A 348 -15.32 -0.36 4.77
N ARG A 349 -14.37 0.02 3.91
CA ARG A 349 -14.09 -0.68 2.65
C ARG A 349 -13.63 -2.12 2.90
N LYS A 350 -12.71 -2.35 3.85
CA LYS A 350 -12.23 -3.68 4.23
C LYS A 350 -13.36 -4.59 4.70
N LEU A 351 -14.21 -4.10 5.61
CA LEU A 351 -15.33 -4.88 6.13
C LEU A 351 -16.33 -5.22 5.03
N LEU A 352 -16.66 -4.24 4.18
CA LEU A 352 -17.53 -4.50 3.04
C LEU A 352 -16.92 -5.51 2.06
N GLU A 353 -15.60 -5.56 1.86
CA GLU A 353 -14.98 -6.61 1.04
C GLU A 353 -15.16 -8.03 1.60
N GLN A 354 -15.33 -8.19 2.92
CA GLN A 354 -15.64 -9.49 3.48
C GLN A 354 -16.94 -10.07 2.91
N THR A 355 -17.89 -9.21 2.51
CA THR A 355 -19.16 -9.66 1.88
C THR A 355 -18.94 -10.30 0.50
N ARG A 356 -17.83 -9.97 -0.19
CA ARG A 356 -17.43 -10.63 -1.43
C ARG A 356 -16.73 -11.97 -1.19
N GLN A 357 -16.30 -12.24 0.05
CA GLN A 357 -15.61 -13.47 0.41
C GLN A 357 -16.60 -14.53 0.91
N THR A 358 -16.73 -15.63 0.18
CA THR A 358 -17.69 -16.69 0.52
C THR A 358 -17.21 -17.62 1.64
N LYS A 359 -15.94 -17.56 2.03
CA LYS A 359 -15.32 -18.56 2.92
C LYS A 359 -15.47 -18.24 4.41
N ARG A 360 -15.71 -16.98 4.78
CA ARG A 360 -15.75 -16.52 6.17
C ARG A 360 -17.06 -15.76 6.46
N PRO A 361 -17.68 -15.98 7.62
CA PRO A 361 -18.80 -15.14 8.04
C PRO A 361 -18.35 -13.68 8.18
N PHE A 362 -19.29 -12.76 7.94
CA PHE A 362 -19.07 -11.33 8.16
C PHE A 362 -18.74 -11.06 9.63
N GLU A 363 -17.68 -10.29 9.89
CA GLU A 363 -17.26 -9.93 11.23
C GLU A 363 -16.99 -8.43 11.32
N ILE A 364 -17.74 -7.75 12.17
CA ILE A 364 -17.50 -6.34 12.50
C ILE A 364 -16.18 -6.21 13.26
N GLN A 365 -15.28 -5.37 12.74
CA GLN A 365 -13.93 -5.14 13.28
C GLN A 365 -13.58 -3.64 13.24
N PHE A 366 -14.26 -2.84 14.06
CA PHE A 366 -13.94 -1.45 14.40
C PHE A 366 -13.35 -1.30 15.81
N SER A 367 -12.96 -2.39 16.46
CA SER A 367 -12.44 -2.40 17.83
C SER A 367 -11.39 -1.32 18.09
N TYR A 368 -10.36 -1.19 17.25
CA TYR A 368 -9.34 -0.15 17.43
C TYR A 368 -9.86 1.28 17.25
N LEU A 369 -10.84 1.49 16.36
CA LEU A 369 -11.46 2.79 16.16
C LEU A 369 -12.40 3.17 17.33
N LEU A 370 -12.98 2.17 18.02
CA LEU A 370 -14.03 2.36 19.02
C LEU A 370 -13.57 2.18 20.48
N LEU A 371 -12.51 1.41 20.75
CA LEU A 371 -12.07 1.02 22.10
C LEU A 371 -10.82 1.75 22.58
N LYS A 372 -9.88 2.07 21.68
CA LYS A 372 -8.59 2.69 22.02
C LYS A 372 -8.73 4.21 21.87
N ASP A 373 -9.15 4.84 22.96
CA ASP A 373 -9.68 6.21 23.02
C ASP A 373 -11.01 6.34 22.26
N ARG A 374 -11.91 7.21 22.73
CA ARG A 374 -13.20 7.34 22.04
C ARG A 374 -12.94 7.97 20.69
N ILE A 375 -13.59 7.47 19.63
CA ILE A 375 -13.56 8.12 18.31
C ILE A 375 -13.87 9.62 18.40
N GLY A 376 -14.67 10.05 19.39
CA GLY A 376 -14.95 11.45 19.73
C GLY A 376 -13.69 12.28 20.07
N ASP A 377 -12.70 11.68 20.73
CA ASP A 377 -11.43 12.34 21.07
C ASP A 377 -10.51 12.53 19.86
N ARG A 378 -10.83 11.83 18.76
CA ARG A 378 -10.02 11.78 17.53
C ARG A 378 -10.68 12.55 16.38
N GLU A 379 -11.81 13.22 16.60
CA GLU A 379 -12.47 13.98 15.53
C GLU A 379 -11.61 15.16 15.06
N PRO A 380 -11.77 15.61 13.80
CA PRO A 380 -11.14 16.83 13.33
C PRO A 380 -11.46 18.02 14.26
N ARG A 381 -10.47 18.88 14.48
CA ARG A 381 -10.58 20.03 15.37
C ARG A 381 -11.40 21.15 14.74
N SER A 382 -11.29 21.33 13.42
CA SER A 382 -12.14 22.28 12.69
C SER A 382 -13.61 21.88 12.78
N GLU A 383 -14.51 22.85 12.97
CA GLU A 383 -15.94 22.57 13.11
C GLU A 383 -16.52 21.91 11.86
N GLU A 384 -16.14 22.42 10.68
CA GLU A 384 -16.56 21.85 9.39
C GLU A 384 -16.06 20.41 9.22
N GLY A 385 -14.77 20.17 9.48
CA GLY A 385 -14.19 18.82 9.41
C GLY A 385 -14.86 17.86 10.39
N ARG A 386 -15.16 18.33 11.61
CA ARG A 386 -15.86 17.55 12.64
C ARG A 386 -17.26 17.16 12.18
N GLN A 387 -18.02 18.10 11.65
CA GLN A 387 -19.37 17.83 11.15
C GLN A 387 -19.34 16.84 9.98
N LEU A 388 -18.45 17.03 9.01
CA LEU A 388 -18.27 16.10 7.88
C LEU A 388 -17.91 14.70 8.36
N PHE A 389 -16.99 14.60 9.32
CA PHE A 389 -16.55 13.33 9.87
C PHE A 389 -17.70 12.61 10.58
N ARG A 390 -18.46 13.31 11.43
CA ARG A 390 -19.62 12.76 12.16
C ARG A 390 -20.70 12.20 11.22
N THR A 391 -21.07 12.96 10.19
CA THR A 391 -22.05 12.48 9.19
C THR A 391 -21.51 11.26 8.44
N PHE A 392 -20.25 11.30 7.99
CA PHE A 392 -19.59 10.21 7.30
C PHE A 392 -19.57 8.94 8.14
N ILE A 393 -19.01 8.99 9.35
CA ILE A 393 -18.87 7.81 10.20
C ILE A 393 -20.22 7.28 10.67
N GLY A 394 -21.19 8.16 10.93
CA GLY A 394 -22.54 7.75 11.29
C GLY A 394 -23.20 6.91 10.20
N ASN A 395 -23.08 7.33 8.94
CA ASN A 395 -23.57 6.55 7.80
C ASN A 395 -22.73 5.29 7.50
N VAL A 396 -21.42 5.31 7.79
CA VAL A 396 -20.59 4.09 7.75
C VAL A 396 -21.11 3.06 8.76
N PHE A 397 -21.35 3.44 10.01
CA PHE A 397 -21.87 2.53 11.04
C PHE A 397 -23.24 1.97 10.68
N ARG A 398 -24.17 2.81 10.19
CA ARG A 398 -25.47 2.34 9.69
C ARG A 398 -25.33 1.35 8.54
N THR A 399 -24.46 1.66 7.58
CA THR A 399 -24.18 0.77 6.44
C THR A 399 -23.68 -0.60 6.91
N ILE A 400 -22.74 -0.62 7.85
CA ILE A 400 -22.16 -1.85 8.39
C ILE A 400 -23.17 -2.65 9.22
N MET A 401 -23.97 -1.99 10.07
CA MET A 401 -25.03 -2.66 10.85
C MET A 401 -26.10 -3.29 9.95
N TRP A 402 -26.57 -2.58 8.92
CA TRP A 402 -27.50 -3.14 7.94
C TRP A 402 -26.90 -4.30 7.13
N THR A 403 -25.62 -4.21 6.80
CA THR A 403 -24.88 -5.28 6.12
C THR A 403 -24.77 -6.52 7.01
N ALA A 404 -24.38 -6.34 8.28
CA ALA A 404 -24.31 -7.42 9.25
C ALA A 404 -25.67 -8.10 9.43
N GLN A 405 -26.75 -7.32 9.55
CA GLN A 405 -28.11 -7.87 9.64
C GLN A 405 -28.46 -8.72 8.42
N SER A 406 -28.17 -8.21 7.22
CA SER A 406 -28.46 -8.91 5.96
C SER A 406 -27.68 -10.22 5.85
N GLU A 407 -26.40 -10.22 6.24
CA GLU A 407 -25.55 -11.40 6.22
C GLU A 407 -25.94 -12.43 7.27
N LEU A 408 -26.34 -12.01 8.47
CA LEU A 408 -26.87 -12.88 9.51
C LEU A 408 -28.20 -13.50 9.08
N ALA A 409 -29.12 -12.73 8.50
CA ALA A 409 -30.38 -13.25 7.99
C ALA A 409 -30.17 -14.27 6.86
N ARG A 410 -29.17 -14.04 5.99
CA ARG A 410 -28.83 -14.92 4.87
C ARG A 410 -28.17 -16.22 5.31
N THR A 411 -27.25 -16.15 6.27
CA THR A 411 -26.37 -17.29 6.60
C THR A 411 -26.76 -17.99 7.90
N GLY A 412 -27.40 -17.29 8.83
CA GLY A 412 -27.63 -17.74 10.20
C GLY A 412 -26.34 -17.98 10.99
N ILE A 413 -25.19 -17.49 10.51
CA ILE A 413 -23.87 -17.82 11.04
C ILE A 413 -23.13 -16.53 11.46
N THR A 414 -22.44 -16.62 12.59
CA THR A 414 -21.56 -15.54 13.08
C THR A 414 -20.22 -16.09 13.58
N ILE A 415 -19.27 -15.19 13.81
CA ILE A 415 -18.04 -15.43 14.56
C ILE A 415 -17.91 -14.39 15.67
N ASN A 416 -17.42 -14.77 16.85
CA ASN A 416 -17.20 -13.85 17.97
C ASN A 416 -18.40 -12.93 18.31
N PRO A 417 -19.62 -13.47 18.56
CA PRO A 417 -20.83 -12.67 18.74
C PRO A 417 -20.74 -11.66 19.88
N GLU A 418 -20.00 -11.98 20.95
CA GLU A 418 -19.78 -11.09 22.09
C GLU A 418 -18.98 -9.84 21.70
N SER A 419 -17.87 -10.03 20.97
CA SER A 419 -17.04 -8.92 20.46
C SER A 419 -17.82 -8.05 19.47
N GLN A 420 -18.57 -8.66 18.55
CA GLN A 420 -19.39 -7.91 17.60
C GLN A 420 -20.51 -7.13 18.29
N SER A 421 -21.15 -7.71 19.32
CA SER A 421 -22.19 -7.03 20.09
C SER A 421 -21.63 -5.84 20.86
N LEU A 422 -20.43 -5.96 21.45
CA LEU A 422 -19.76 -4.85 22.10
C LEU A 422 -19.48 -3.71 21.11
N GLN A 423 -19.00 -4.03 19.91
CA GLN A 423 -18.73 -3.01 18.89
C GLN A 423 -20.00 -2.32 18.39
N ILE A 424 -21.09 -3.06 18.18
CA ILE A 424 -22.40 -2.46 17.84
C ILE A 424 -22.90 -1.54 18.95
N LYS A 425 -22.72 -1.94 20.22
CA LYS A 425 -23.03 -1.07 21.36
C LYS A 425 -22.22 0.23 21.30
N LEU A 426 -20.92 0.16 21.04
CA LEU A 426 -20.06 1.34 20.96
C LEU A 426 -20.41 2.25 19.78
N MET A 427 -20.77 1.67 18.62
CA MET A 427 -21.30 2.44 17.48
C MET A 427 -22.58 3.19 17.88
N ARG A 428 -23.52 2.50 18.54
CA ARG A 428 -24.76 3.10 19.04
C ARG A 428 -24.50 4.21 20.05
N ASP A 429 -23.57 3.99 20.98
CA ASP A 429 -23.23 4.96 22.02
C ASP A 429 -22.62 6.23 21.38
N TYR A 430 -21.75 6.09 20.38
CA TYR A 430 -21.24 7.23 19.61
C TYR A 430 -22.34 7.95 18.80
N LEU A 431 -23.22 7.20 18.12
CA LEU A 431 -24.35 7.77 17.39
C LEU A 431 -25.28 8.59 18.31
N ASN A 432 -25.51 8.12 19.54
CA ASN A 432 -26.24 8.86 20.56
C ASN A 432 -25.50 10.15 20.97
N GLU A 433 -24.18 10.08 21.15
CA GLU A 433 -23.33 11.22 21.53
C GLU A 433 -23.39 12.35 20.48
N ILE A 434 -23.40 12.00 19.19
CA ILE A 434 -23.50 12.99 18.10
C ILE A 434 -24.94 13.43 17.80
N GLY A 435 -25.93 12.98 18.58
CA GLY A 435 -27.33 13.38 18.45
C GLY A 435 -28.12 12.65 17.36
N GLU A 436 -27.65 11.50 16.89
CA GLU A 436 -28.32 10.69 15.87
C GLU A 436 -28.64 9.25 16.35
N PRO A 437 -29.54 9.08 17.34
CA PRO A 437 -29.74 7.79 18.00
C PRO A 437 -30.24 6.70 17.03
N GLU A 438 -29.61 5.52 17.08
CA GLU A 438 -29.90 4.39 16.18
C GLU A 438 -30.19 3.09 16.96
N THR A 439 -31.00 3.21 18.03
CA THR A 439 -31.25 2.14 18.99
C THR A 439 -31.91 0.91 18.38
N ALA A 440 -32.92 1.09 17.51
CA ALA A 440 -33.71 -0.01 16.98
C ALA A 440 -32.88 -0.96 16.09
N LEU A 441 -32.06 -0.41 15.18
CA LEU A 441 -31.18 -1.19 14.33
C LEU A 441 -30.13 -1.92 15.16
N ALA A 442 -29.43 -1.22 16.06
CA ALA A 442 -28.40 -1.80 16.91
C ALA A 442 -28.94 -2.98 17.74
N ASP A 443 -30.08 -2.81 18.40
CA ASP A 443 -30.72 -3.86 19.20
C ASP A 443 -31.14 -5.06 18.33
N HIS A 444 -31.60 -4.81 17.11
CA HIS A 444 -31.96 -5.86 16.17
C HIS A 444 -30.75 -6.69 15.72
N VAL A 445 -29.61 -6.05 15.41
CA VAL A 445 -28.38 -6.76 15.05
C VAL A 445 -27.85 -7.56 16.23
N MET A 446 -27.80 -6.97 17.44
CA MET A 446 -27.35 -7.67 18.65
C MET A 446 -28.22 -8.88 18.98
N LYS A 447 -29.55 -8.77 18.84
CA LYS A 447 -30.47 -9.92 18.98
C LYS A 447 -30.20 -10.99 17.92
N SER A 448 -29.93 -10.60 16.68
CA SER A 448 -29.61 -11.54 15.61
C SER A 448 -28.30 -12.28 15.90
N LEU A 449 -27.28 -11.57 16.39
CA LEU A 449 -26.00 -12.15 16.81
C LEU A 449 -26.14 -13.16 17.95
N SER A 450 -26.96 -12.89 18.96
CA SER A 450 -27.13 -13.79 20.10
C SER A 450 -27.86 -15.10 19.76
N THR A 451 -28.61 -15.12 18.66
CA THR A 451 -29.32 -16.31 18.17
C THR A 451 -28.60 -17.05 17.04
N ALA A 452 -27.56 -16.45 16.44
CA ALA A 452 -26.85 -17.02 15.29
C ALA A 452 -25.93 -18.19 15.68
N LYS A 453 -25.75 -19.14 14.74
CA LYS A 453 -24.83 -20.27 14.93
C LYS A 453 -23.37 -19.78 14.86
N VAL A 454 -22.60 -20.03 15.91
CA VAL A 454 -21.18 -19.65 15.94
C VAL A 454 -20.36 -20.64 15.11
N LYS A 455 -19.66 -20.16 14.08
CA LYS A 455 -18.75 -20.97 13.25
C LYS A 455 -17.31 -20.80 13.72
N GLY A 456 -16.67 -21.90 14.08
CA GLY A 456 -15.21 -21.92 14.30
C GLY A 456 -14.74 -21.31 15.62
N ARG A 457 -15.30 -21.72 16.76
CA ARG A 457 -14.51 -21.74 18.01
C ARG A 457 -13.31 -22.67 17.77
N ARG A 458 -12.23 -22.16 17.18
CA ARG A 458 -10.92 -22.67 17.50
C ARG A 458 -10.71 -22.25 18.94
N THR A 459 -10.79 -23.21 19.85
CA THR A 459 -10.05 -23.14 21.10
C THR A 459 -8.67 -22.57 20.77
N GLN A 460 -8.37 -21.39 21.32
CA GLN A 460 -7.01 -20.88 21.35
C GLN A 460 -6.16 -22.00 21.98
N LEU A 461 -5.25 -22.55 21.18
CA LEU A 461 -4.10 -23.30 21.65
C LEU A 461 -2.91 -22.36 21.55
#